data_AF-A0A839DQX5-F1
#
_entry.id   AF-A0A839DQX5-F1
#
_cell.length_a   1.000
_cell.length_b   1.000
_cell.length_c   1.000
_cell.angle_alpha   90.00
_cell.angle_beta   90.00
_cell.angle_gamma   90.00
#
_symmetry.space_group_name_H-M   'P 1'
#
loop_
_entity.id
_entity.type
_entity.pdbx_description
1 polymer ?
#
loop_
_entity_poly.entity_id
_entity_poly.type
_entity_poly.pdbx_seq_one_letter_code
_entity_poly.pdbx_strand_id
1 'polypeptide(L)'
;MDYVVTAAVEPPVQATRLDALQQEGVVSLLDRQLGQIEGVAGPEEESIDVLDYRIAVTSEGANVMLALDAPTLRAAEEAAKTVLNELIAESESLPEWTVARSEVRITEDEFNQSLAAAEDQTDEEPRSEAEAALEAAVEEALEGSEEVEQAESRSWKDELVDLSSRLRAFDLGAFTPGGLDRDEERSRMAAGALVHAVHVVTDELFYDELALTINDATVSEAVGLLVLEELPSCYQHRYDARFTRGLLLASAAVASALTESIWTPPRTVAETLALRLFIDEARMVLEAAELMSWEDSEAVFTALGPFADNEHESLYEIDFPLTTKSLEESEVSPLRIEEVEGELRTRGLAFDQWFQQRRDAATTEGIHPYLR
;
A
#
# COMPACT_ATOMS: atom_id res chain seq x y z
N MET A 1 -0.31 -23.37 -14.16
CA MET A 1 -0.93 -22.07 -14.46
C MET A 1 -1.58 -21.61 -13.18
N ASP A 2 -1.44 -20.32 -12.85
CA ASP A 2 -1.87 -19.84 -11.55
C ASP A 2 -3.30 -19.31 -11.63
N TYR A 3 -4.19 -19.87 -10.81
CA TYR A 3 -5.60 -19.51 -10.76
C TYR A 3 -5.98 -18.99 -9.38
N VAL A 4 -6.84 -17.98 -9.33
CA VAL A 4 -7.42 -17.48 -8.08
C VAL A 4 -8.88 -17.92 -8.00
N VAL A 5 -9.19 -18.72 -6.97
CA VAL A 5 -10.53 -19.25 -6.72
C VAL A 5 -11.07 -18.64 -5.45
N THR A 6 -12.23 -17.98 -5.53
CA THR A 6 -12.94 -17.47 -4.35
C THR A 6 -14.12 -18.37 -4.03
N ALA A 7 -14.16 -18.89 -2.80
CA ALA A 7 -15.21 -19.79 -2.35
C ALA A 7 -15.85 -19.31 -1.03
N ALA A 8 -17.17 -19.33 -1.00
CA ALA A 8 -17.94 -19.03 0.20
C ALA A 8 -18.14 -20.30 1.05
N VAL A 9 -17.80 -20.21 2.33
CA VAL A 9 -18.05 -21.22 3.36
C VAL A 9 -19.12 -20.71 4.32
N GLU A 10 -20.25 -21.40 4.35
CA GLU A 10 -21.44 -20.97 5.06
C GLU A 10 -21.69 -21.84 6.30
N PRO A 11 -22.13 -21.24 7.42
CA PRO A 11 -22.60 -21.97 8.59
C PRO A 11 -23.94 -22.69 8.28
N PRO A 12 -24.31 -23.72 9.06
CA PRO A 12 -25.58 -24.41 8.87
C PRO A 12 -26.76 -23.43 8.94
N VAL A 13 -27.80 -23.67 8.11
CA VAL A 13 -28.98 -22.78 7.89
C VAL A 13 -29.72 -22.37 9.18
N GLN A 14 -29.48 -23.06 10.28
CA GLN A 14 -30.08 -22.82 11.61
C GLN A 14 -29.21 -21.96 12.53
N ALA A 15 -28.00 -21.60 12.11
CA ALA A 15 -27.09 -20.76 12.87
C ALA A 15 -27.59 -19.31 12.92
N THR A 16 -27.47 -18.68 14.10
CA THR A 16 -27.62 -17.24 14.22
C THR A 16 -26.37 -16.58 13.63
N ARG A 17 -26.49 -15.36 13.08
CA ARG A 17 -25.34 -14.59 12.57
C ARG A 17 -24.16 -14.61 13.53
N LEU A 18 -22.96 -14.77 12.98
CA LEU A 18 -21.72 -14.88 13.74
C LEU A 18 -21.45 -13.58 14.50
N ASP A 19 -21.28 -13.66 15.81
CA ASP A 19 -20.80 -12.54 16.62
C ASP A 19 -19.30 -12.30 16.43
N ALA A 20 -18.77 -11.17 16.94
CA ALA A 20 -17.37 -10.80 16.74
C ALA A 20 -16.39 -11.85 17.26
N LEU A 21 -16.69 -12.54 18.37
CA LEU A 21 -15.80 -13.57 18.91
C LEU A 21 -15.84 -14.84 18.06
N GLN A 22 -17.02 -15.19 17.54
CA GLN A 22 -17.19 -16.31 16.62
C GLN A 22 -16.49 -16.05 15.28
N GLN A 23 -16.51 -14.82 14.78
CA GLN A 23 -15.80 -14.44 13.55
C GLN A 23 -14.28 -14.65 13.71
N GLU A 24 -13.68 -14.15 14.80
CA GLU A 24 -12.27 -14.38 15.13
C GLU A 24 -11.93 -15.87 15.27
N GLY A 25 -12.83 -16.64 15.90
CA GLY A 25 -12.67 -18.09 16.03
C GLY A 25 -12.66 -18.82 14.70
N VAL A 26 -13.52 -18.40 13.76
CA VAL A 26 -13.57 -18.97 12.40
C VAL A 26 -12.32 -18.61 11.61
N VAL A 27 -11.85 -17.35 11.67
CA VAL A 27 -10.59 -16.93 11.03
C VAL A 27 -9.44 -17.80 11.53
N SER A 28 -9.24 -17.86 12.85
CA SER A 28 -8.11 -18.59 13.44
C SER A 28 -8.13 -20.09 13.13
N LEU A 29 -9.32 -20.68 13.02
CA LEU A 29 -9.46 -22.10 12.71
C LEU A 29 -9.14 -22.38 11.24
N LEU A 30 -9.72 -21.60 10.32
CA LEU A 30 -9.49 -21.75 8.88
C LEU A 30 -8.02 -21.48 8.55
N ASP A 31 -7.43 -20.43 9.13
CA ASP A 31 -6.03 -20.06 8.93
C ASP A 31 -5.08 -21.19 9.35
N ARG A 32 -5.27 -21.73 10.55
CA ARG A 32 -4.44 -22.82 11.07
C ARG A 32 -4.52 -24.08 10.19
N GLN A 33 -5.67 -24.37 9.59
CA GLN A 33 -5.86 -25.56 8.77
C GLN A 33 -5.36 -25.35 7.34
N LEU A 34 -5.65 -24.21 6.71
CA LEU A 34 -5.17 -23.89 5.36
C LEU A 34 -3.64 -23.75 5.32
N GLY A 35 -3.02 -23.18 6.35
CA GLY A 35 -1.56 -23.10 6.46
C GLY A 35 -0.84 -24.45 6.58
N GLN A 36 -1.57 -25.57 6.69
CA GLN A 36 -0.99 -26.93 6.69
C GLN A 36 -1.14 -27.64 5.33
N ILE A 37 -1.83 -27.02 4.37
CA ILE A 37 -2.14 -27.62 3.07
C ILE A 37 -1.15 -27.08 2.04
N GLU A 38 -0.22 -27.92 1.62
CA GLU A 38 0.75 -27.60 0.55
C GLU A 38 0.18 -27.89 -0.84
N GLY A 39 -0.79 -28.81 -0.94
CA GLY A 39 -1.39 -29.22 -2.21
C GLY A 39 -2.51 -30.24 -2.05
N VAL A 40 -3.22 -30.52 -3.14
CA VAL A 40 -4.34 -31.47 -3.22
C VAL A 40 -4.28 -32.29 -4.50
N ALA A 41 -4.90 -33.47 -4.50
CA ALA A 41 -5.06 -34.27 -5.71
C ALA A 41 -6.13 -33.65 -6.63
N GLY A 42 -5.73 -33.38 -7.87
CA GLY A 42 -6.60 -32.95 -8.95
C GLY A 42 -7.41 -34.09 -9.60
N PRO A 43 -8.29 -33.77 -10.55
CA PRO A 43 -9.24 -34.72 -11.17
C PRO A 43 -8.61 -35.90 -11.92
N GLU A 44 -7.31 -35.86 -12.24
CA GLU A 44 -6.55 -36.93 -12.89
C GLU A 44 -5.38 -37.46 -12.04
N GLU A 45 -5.47 -37.39 -10.70
CA GLU A 45 -4.38 -37.74 -9.75
C GLU A 45 -3.11 -36.87 -9.88
N GLU A 46 -3.21 -35.73 -10.56
CA GLU A 46 -2.18 -34.69 -10.59
C GLU A 46 -2.10 -33.93 -9.26
N SER A 47 -0.91 -33.48 -8.86
CA SER A 47 -0.76 -32.61 -7.69
C SER A 47 -1.09 -31.18 -8.11
N ILE A 48 -2.02 -30.53 -7.40
CA ILE A 48 -2.32 -29.11 -7.55
C ILE A 48 -1.82 -28.43 -6.28
N ASP A 49 -0.86 -27.53 -6.46
CA ASP A 49 -0.17 -26.88 -5.35
C ASP A 49 -0.97 -25.65 -4.89
N VAL A 50 -1.07 -25.47 -3.57
CA VAL A 50 -1.70 -24.27 -2.98
C VAL A 50 -0.60 -23.25 -2.74
N LEU A 51 -0.63 -22.16 -3.51
CA LEU A 51 0.42 -21.14 -3.50
C LEU A 51 0.22 -20.13 -2.38
N ASP A 52 -1.02 -19.69 -2.17
CA ASP A 52 -1.40 -18.69 -1.15
C ASP A 52 -2.90 -18.80 -0.82
N TYR A 53 -3.31 -18.24 0.33
CA TYR A 53 -4.71 -18.14 0.72
C TYR A 53 -5.03 -16.84 1.47
N ARG A 54 -6.27 -16.36 1.34
CA ARG A 54 -6.82 -15.27 2.17
C ARG A 54 -8.19 -15.63 2.69
N ILE A 55 -8.48 -15.20 3.92
CA ILE A 55 -9.74 -15.47 4.60
C ILE A 55 -10.39 -14.14 4.98
N ALA A 56 -11.64 -13.94 4.55
CA ALA A 56 -12.47 -12.82 4.96
C ALA A 56 -13.74 -13.34 5.61
N VAL A 57 -13.93 -13.06 6.92
CA VAL A 57 -15.10 -13.53 7.66
C VAL A 57 -16.09 -12.39 7.84
N THR A 58 -17.38 -12.70 7.72
CA THR A 58 -18.50 -11.79 7.93
C THR A 58 -19.47 -12.37 8.95
N SER A 59 -20.53 -11.62 9.29
CA SER A 59 -21.60 -12.15 10.16
C SER A 59 -22.39 -13.30 9.53
N GLU A 60 -22.23 -13.56 8.23
CA GLU A 60 -23.01 -14.57 7.48
C GLU A 60 -22.19 -15.80 7.10
N GLY A 61 -20.86 -15.78 7.25
CA GLY A 61 -19.97 -16.90 6.91
C GLY A 61 -18.54 -16.43 6.65
N ALA A 62 -17.77 -17.23 5.91
CA ALA A 62 -16.40 -16.92 5.51
C ALA A 62 -16.24 -16.99 3.99
N ASN A 63 -15.45 -16.09 3.42
CA ASN A 63 -14.97 -16.19 2.05
C ASN A 63 -13.49 -16.57 2.10
N VAL A 64 -13.13 -17.63 1.39
CA VAL A 64 -11.75 -18.10 1.25
C VAL A 64 -11.32 -17.90 -0.19
N MET A 65 -10.22 -17.19 -0.38
CA MET A 65 -9.55 -17.04 -1.66
C MET A 65 -8.33 -17.95 -1.67
N LEU A 66 -8.18 -18.77 -2.71
CA LEU A 66 -7.08 -19.71 -2.89
C LEU A 66 -6.35 -19.38 -4.19
N ALA A 67 -5.03 -19.23 -4.12
CA ALA A 67 -4.16 -19.21 -5.29
C ALA A 67 -3.62 -20.63 -5.52
N LEU A 68 -3.85 -21.18 -6.72
CA LEU A 68 -3.56 -22.57 -7.05
C LEU A 68 -2.74 -22.66 -8.34
N ASP A 69 -1.71 -23.50 -8.36
CA ASP A 69 -1.06 -23.92 -9.62
C ASP A 69 -1.79 -25.14 -10.17
N ALA A 70 -2.62 -24.93 -11.19
CA ALA A 70 -3.38 -25.99 -11.84
C ALA A 70 -3.18 -25.94 -13.37
N PRO A 71 -3.47 -27.04 -14.10
CA PRO A 71 -3.36 -27.04 -15.56
C PRO A 71 -4.58 -26.43 -16.26
N THR A 72 -5.73 -26.35 -15.59
CA THR A 72 -6.98 -25.79 -16.15
C THR A 72 -7.82 -25.11 -15.08
N LEU A 73 -8.66 -24.16 -15.49
CA LEU A 73 -9.65 -23.50 -14.63
C LEU A 73 -10.55 -24.50 -13.88
N ARG A 74 -11.04 -25.53 -14.58
CA ARG A 74 -11.88 -26.57 -13.98
C ARG A 74 -11.12 -27.36 -12.91
N ALA A 75 -9.85 -27.67 -13.16
CA ALA A 75 -9.00 -28.37 -12.19
C ALA A 75 -8.77 -27.51 -10.95
N ALA A 76 -8.55 -26.19 -11.10
CA ALA A 76 -8.45 -25.26 -9.98
C ALA A 76 -9.75 -25.18 -9.16
N GLU A 77 -10.92 -25.11 -9.81
CA GLU A 77 -12.21 -25.08 -9.11
C GLU A 77 -12.48 -26.37 -8.31
N GLU A 78 -12.20 -27.53 -8.92
CA GLU A 78 -12.36 -28.83 -8.27
C GLU A 78 -11.36 -29.03 -7.12
N ALA A 79 -10.12 -28.55 -7.27
CA ALA A 79 -9.11 -28.54 -6.23
C ALA A 79 -9.51 -27.68 -5.03
N ALA A 80 -9.91 -26.42 -5.26
CA ALA A 80 -10.40 -25.51 -4.22
C ALA A 80 -11.57 -26.12 -3.45
N LYS A 81 -12.52 -26.73 -4.17
CA LYS A 81 -13.65 -27.41 -3.55
C LYS A 81 -13.23 -28.61 -2.71
N THR A 82 -12.25 -29.39 -3.18
CA THR A 82 -11.74 -30.56 -2.44
C THR A 82 -11.05 -30.10 -1.15
N VAL A 83 -10.12 -29.15 -1.24
CA VAL A 83 -9.41 -28.55 -0.10
C VAL A 83 -10.38 -28.09 0.98
N LEU A 84 -11.39 -27.29 0.61
CA LEU A 84 -12.32 -26.72 1.58
C LEU A 84 -13.26 -27.78 2.18
N ASN A 85 -13.71 -28.77 1.40
CA ASN A 85 -14.56 -29.84 1.94
C ASN A 85 -13.79 -30.76 2.89
N GLU A 86 -12.55 -31.09 2.58
CA GLU A 86 -11.69 -31.88 3.46
C GLU A 86 -11.41 -31.12 4.76
N LEU A 87 -11.06 -29.84 4.67
CA LEU A 87 -10.82 -28.98 5.83
C LEU A 87 -12.03 -28.93 6.77
N ILE A 88 -13.24 -28.74 6.21
CA ILE A 88 -14.49 -28.71 6.99
C ILE A 88 -14.76 -30.09 7.62
N ALA A 89 -14.55 -31.18 6.87
CA ALA A 89 -14.80 -32.53 7.35
C ALA A 89 -13.84 -32.96 8.47
N GLU A 90 -12.59 -32.48 8.45
CA GLU A 90 -11.59 -32.74 9.48
C GLU A 90 -11.73 -31.84 10.71
N SER A 91 -12.46 -30.74 10.60
CA SER A 91 -12.69 -29.81 11.70
C SER A 91 -13.82 -30.25 12.62
N GLU A 92 -13.48 -30.64 13.86
CA GLU A 92 -14.48 -30.91 14.91
C GLU A 92 -15.31 -29.66 15.28
N SER A 93 -14.83 -28.45 14.94
CA SER A 93 -15.43 -27.18 15.35
C SER A 93 -16.24 -26.48 14.24
N LEU A 94 -16.24 -27.01 13.01
CA LEU A 94 -17.09 -26.56 11.90
C LEU A 94 -18.13 -27.63 11.48
N PRO A 95 -18.85 -28.27 12.43
CA PRO A 95 -19.83 -29.28 12.04
C PRO A 95 -20.92 -28.63 11.19
N GLU A 96 -21.27 -29.29 10.08
CA GLU A 96 -22.38 -28.91 9.19
C GLU A 96 -22.18 -27.59 8.41
N TRP A 97 -20.97 -27.03 8.37
CA TRP A 97 -20.63 -25.96 7.44
C TRP A 97 -20.54 -26.50 6.01
N THR A 98 -20.84 -25.67 5.01
CA THR A 98 -20.88 -26.09 3.60
C THR A 98 -20.24 -25.06 2.68
N VAL A 99 -19.61 -25.53 1.60
CA VAL A 99 -19.12 -24.67 0.51
C VAL A 99 -20.28 -24.37 -0.44
N ALA A 100 -20.71 -23.11 -0.53
CA ALA A 100 -21.93 -22.72 -1.24
C ALA A 100 -21.70 -22.34 -2.71
N ARG A 101 -20.67 -21.52 -3.00
CA ARG A 101 -20.34 -21.06 -4.36
C ARG A 101 -18.84 -20.86 -4.51
N SER A 102 -18.29 -21.33 -5.64
CA SER A 102 -16.92 -21.10 -6.07
C SER A 102 -16.96 -20.25 -7.34
N GLU A 103 -16.31 -19.09 -7.34
CA GLU A 103 -16.13 -18.27 -8.54
C GLU A 103 -14.63 -18.24 -8.88
N VAL A 104 -14.29 -18.61 -10.11
CA VAL A 104 -12.90 -18.62 -10.58
C VAL A 104 -12.65 -17.35 -11.38
N ARG A 105 -11.61 -16.60 -11.00
CA ARG A 105 -11.11 -15.47 -11.78
C ARG A 105 -9.76 -15.85 -12.37
N ILE A 106 -9.63 -15.65 -13.68
CA ILE A 106 -8.36 -15.79 -14.40
C ILE A 106 -7.48 -14.58 -14.03
N THR A 107 -6.17 -14.78 -13.93
CA THR A 107 -5.22 -13.70 -13.67
C THR A 107 -5.14 -12.72 -14.85
N GLU A 108 -4.82 -11.46 -14.56
CA GLU A 108 -4.76 -10.35 -15.53
C GLU A 108 -3.83 -10.65 -16.72
N ASP A 109 -2.75 -11.39 -16.47
CA ASP A 109 -1.79 -11.83 -17.50
C ASP A 109 -2.38 -12.78 -18.55
N GLU A 110 -3.31 -13.67 -18.16
CA GLU A 110 -3.94 -14.61 -19.09
C GLU A 110 -5.17 -13.98 -19.80
N PHE A 111 -5.84 -13.00 -19.16
CA PHE A 111 -6.79 -12.13 -19.88
C PHE A 111 -6.10 -11.41 -21.04
N ASN A 112 -4.91 -10.84 -20.78
CA ASN A 112 -4.10 -10.17 -21.79
C ASN A 112 -3.60 -11.14 -22.89
N GLN A 113 -3.25 -12.38 -22.55
CA GLN A 113 -2.86 -13.40 -23.55
C GLN A 113 -4.03 -13.91 -24.39
N SER A 114 -5.22 -14.06 -23.79
CA SER A 114 -6.46 -14.42 -24.49
C SER A 114 -6.89 -13.30 -25.45
N LEU A 115 -6.75 -12.04 -25.03
CA LEU A 115 -6.99 -10.87 -25.86
C LEU A 115 -6.02 -10.82 -27.05
N ALA A 116 -4.72 -11.05 -26.81
CA ALA A 116 -3.71 -11.12 -27.87
C ALA A 116 -3.92 -12.27 -28.86
N ALA A 117 -4.45 -13.41 -28.41
CA ALA A 117 -4.77 -14.55 -29.28
C ALA A 117 -6.04 -14.33 -30.13
N ALA A 118 -6.94 -13.44 -29.69
CA ALA A 118 -8.12 -13.04 -30.46
C ALA A 118 -7.79 -12.04 -31.58
N GLU A 119 -6.73 -11.24 -31.41
CA GLU A 119 -6.27 -10.26 -32.43
C GLU A 119 -5.59 -10.91 -33.66
N ASP A 120 -5.11 -12.16 -33.56
CA ASP A 120 -4.45 -12.88 -34.66
C ASP A 120 -5.42 -13.54 -35.66
N GLN A 121 -6.74 -13.42 -35.44
CA GLN A 121 -7.79 -13.88 -36.37
C GLN A 121 -8.42 -12.71 -37.11
N THR A 122 -7.70 -12.13 -38.05
CA THR A 122 -8.31 -11.37 -39.15
C THR A 122 -8.11 -12.09 -40.46
N ASP A 123 -9.21 -12.57 -41.05
CA ASP A 123 -9.53 -12.27 -42.45
C ASP A 123 -11.02 -12.59 -42.77
N GLU A 124 -11.73 -11.52 -43.14
CA GLU A 124 -12.82 -11.46 -44.13
C GLU A 124 -14.01 -12.46 -44.02
N GLU A 125 -14.86 -12.31 -43.01
CA GLU A 125 -16.30 -12.67 -43.10
C GLU A 125 -17.18 -11.46 -42.77
N PRO A 126 -18.39 -11.33 -43.38
CA PRO A 126 -19.29 -10.22 -43.05
C PRO A 126 -19.67 -10.31 -41.57
N ARG A 127 -19.38 -9.23 -40.82
CA ARG A 127 -19.66 -9.13 -39.37
C ARG A 127 -20.99 -9.75 -39.03
N SER A 128 -20.96 -10.81 -38.23
CA SER A 128 -22.20 -11.47 -37.80
C SER A 128 -22.98 -10.56 -36.85
N GLU A 129 -24.31 -10.70 -36.78
CA GLU A 129 -25.12 -9.95 -35.81
C GLU A 129 -24.65 -10.16 -34.35
N ALA A 130 -23.97 -11.29 -34.08
CA ALA A 130 -23.39 -11.59 -32.77
C ALA A 130 -22.15 -10.75 -32.46
N GLU A 131 -21.30 -10.46 -33.45
CA GLU A 131 -20.13 -9.58 -33.27
C GLU A 131 -20.54 -8.13 -33.06
N ALA A 132 -21.54 -7.65 -33.80
CA ALA A 132 -22.08 -6.30 -33.61
C ALA A 132 -22.77 -6.15 -32.23
N ALA A 133 -23.43 -7.20 -31.74
CA ALA A 133 -24.01 -7.23 -30.40
C ALA A 133 -22.95 -7.25 -29.30
N LEU A 134 -21.82 -7.96 -29.52
CA LEU A 134 -20.70 -7.98 -28.59
C LEU A 134 -19.98 -6.62 -28.55
N GLU A 135 -19.72 -6.00 -29.71
CA GLU A 135 -19.11 -4.66 -29.81
C GLU A 135 -19.96 -3.61 -29.08
N ALA A 136 -21.28 -3.63 -29.27
CA ALA A 136 -22.20 -2.75 -28.56
C ALA A 136 -22.25 -3.01 -27.04
N ALA A 137 -22.19 -4.28 -26.60
CA ALA A 137 -22.17 -4.62 -25.18
C ALA A 137 -20.85 -4.22 -24.50
N VAL A 138 -19.73 -4.28 -25.23
CA VAL A 138 -18.43 -3.79 -24.74
C VAL A 138 -18.41 -2.27 -24.68
N GLU A 139 -18.93 -1.57 -25.70
CA GLU A 139 -19.06 -0.11 -25.69
C GLU A 139 -19.95 0.36 -24.52
N GLU A 140 -21.10 -0.28 -24.29
CA GLU A 140 -21.97 0.00 -23.14
C GLU A 140 -21.28 -0.29 -21.80
N ALA A 141 -20.47 -1.34 -21.71
CA ALA A 141 -19.71 -1.65 -20.50
C ALA A 141 -18.59 -0.63 -20.23
N LEU A 142 -17.91 -0.15 -21.28
CA LEU A 142 -16.87 0.89 -21.20
C LEU A 142 -17.47 2.27 -20.87
N GLU A 143 -18.58 2.65 -21.49
CA GLU A 143 -19.33 3.86 -21.11
C GLU A 143 -19.77 3.78 -19.65
N GLY A 144 -20.23 2.61 -19.21
CA GLY A 144 -20.57 2.34 -17.82
C GLY A 144 -19.37 2.47 -16.86
N SER A 145 -18.16 2.04 -17.25
CA SER A 145 -16.95 2.20 -16.43
C SER A 145 -16.49 3.66 -16.39
N GLU A 146 -16.48 4.36 -17.53
CA GLU A 146 -16.12 5.79 -17.59
C GLU A 146 -17.05 6.65 -16.72
N GLU A 147 -18.37 6.36 -16.71
CA GLU A 147 -19.31 7.07 -15.85
C GLU A 147 -19.03 6.84 -14.35
N VAL A 148 -18.61 5.62 -13.98
CA VAL A 148 -18.22 5.26 -12.61
C VAL A 148 -16.91 5.94 -12.22
N GLU A 149 -15.87 5.85 -13.05
CA GLU A 149 -14.56 6.48 -12.83
C GLU A 149 -14.68 8.00 -12.67
N GLN A 150 -15.50 8.66 -13.52
CA GLN A 150 -15.76 10.08 -13.38
C GLN A 150 -16.56 10.41 -12.11
N ALA A 151 -17.46 9.53 -11.67
CA ALA A 151 -18.20 9.72 -10.42
C ALA A 151 -17.29 9.57 -9.20
N GLU A 152 -16.37 8.61 -9.22
CA GLU A 152 -15.35 8.41 -8.19
C GLU A 152 -14.38 9.59 -8.13
N SER A 153 -13.87 10.05 -9.28
CA SER A 153 -13.02 11.24 -9.38
C SER A 153 -13.72 12.49 -8.82
N ARG A 154 -15.00 12.68 -9.13
CA ARG A 154 -15.81 13.78 -8.55
C ARG A 154 -15.98 13.64 -7.04
N SER A 155 -16.18 12.42 -6.54
CA SER A 155 -16.28 12.15 -5.10
C SER A 155 -14.97 12.48 -4.38
N TRP A 156 -13.84 12.02 -4.92
CA TRP A 156 -12.51 12.33 -4.41
C TRP A 156 -12.25 13.82 -4.38
N LYS A 157 -12.58 14.52 -5.46
CA LYS A 157 -12.46 15.98 -5.54
C LYS A 157 -13.22 16.67 -4.40
N ASP A 158 -14.49 16.31 -4.20
CA ASP A 158 -15.32 16.91 -3.16
C ASP A 158 -14.77 16.62 -1.75
N GLU A 159 -14.28 15.40 -1.51
CA GLU A 159 -13.66 15.01 -0.24
C GLU A 159 -12.38 15.82 0.05
N LEU A 160 -11.45 15.89 -0.92
CA LEU A 160 -10.21 16.63 -0.74
C LEU A 160 -10.47 18.12 -0.53
N VAL A 161 -11.43 18.71 -1.27
CA VAL A 161 -11.81 20.11 -1.07
C VAL A 161 -12.37 20.34 0.34
N ASP A 162 -13.17 19.43 0.91
CA ASP A 162 -13.64 19.54 2.30
C ASP A 162 -12.49 19.47 3.32
N LEU A 163 -11.58 18.51 3.14
CA LEU A 163 -10.41 18.31 3.99
C LEU A 163 -9.45 19.50 3.99
N SER A 164 -9.39 20.27 2.89
CA SER A 164 -8.50 21.43 2.76
C SER A 164 -8.63 22.44 3.91
N SER A 165 -9.82 22.57 4.50
CA SER A 165 -10.10 23.48 5.61
C SER A 165 -9.40 23.10 6.92
N ARG A 166 -8.92 21.85 7.05
CA ARG A 166 -8.18 21.35 8.22
C ARG A 166 -6.72 21.76 8.20
N LEU A 167 -6.16 22.02 7.03
CA LEU A 167 -4.82 22.59 6.88
C LEU A 167 -4.87 24.07 7.28
N ARG A 168 -4.17 24.43 8.36
CA ARG A 168 -4.18 25.80 8.90
C ARG A 168 -2.80 26.44 8.97
N ALA A 169 -1.75 25.65 8.76
CA ALA A 169 -0.36 26.08 8.84
C ALA A 169 0.00 27.13 7.78
N PHE A 170 -0.60 27.02 6.60
CA PHE A 170 -0.33 27.87 5.45
C PHE A 170 -1.64 28.30 4.79
N ASP A 171 -1.58 29.39 4.04
CA ASP A 171 -2.67 29.73 3.12
C ASP A 171 -2.59 28.92 1.82
N LEU A 172 -3.66 28.94 1.02
CA LEU A 172 -3.69 28.26 -0.29
C LEU A 172 -2.64 28.80 -1.28
N GLY A 173 -2.06 29.97 -1.02
CA GLY A 173 -0.96 30.51 -1.81
C GLY A 173 0.32 29.69 -1.70
N ALA A 174 0.49 28.90 -0.63
CA ALA A 174 1.62 27.99 -0.49
C ALA A 174 1.63 26.87 -1.55
N PHE A 175 0.49 26.57 -2.16
CA PHE A 175 0.31 25.58 -3.23
C PHE A 175 0.28 26.21 -4.62
N THR A 176 0.57 27.51 -4.74
CA THR A 176 0.60 28.20 -6.03
C THR A 176 2.05 28.32 -6.50
N PRO A 177 2.45 27.63 -7.60
CA PRO A 177 3.80 27.75 -8.14
C PRO A 177 4.11 29.21 -8.52
N GLY A 178 5.35 29.64 -8.28
CA GLY A 178 5.76 31.01 -8.53
C GLY A 178 5.59 31.42 -9.99
N GLY A 179 4.81 32.48 -10.25
CA GLY A 179 4.63 33.04 -11.60
C GLY A 179 3.40 32.51 -12.36
N LEU A 180 2.57 31.67 -11.75
CA LEU A 180 1.29 31.24 -12.30
C LEU A 180 0.12 31.99 -11.66
N ASP A 181 -1.00 32.07 -12.39
CA ASP A 181 -2.26 32.54 -11.84
C ASP A 181 -2.74 31.58 -10.74
N ARG A 182 -3.32 32.13 -9.67
CA ARG A 182 -3.83 31.33 -8.56
C ARG A 182 -5.04 30.50 -9.04
N ASP A 183 -4.82 29.21 -9.23
CA ASP A 183 -5.88 28.22 -9.34
C ASP A 183 -6.30 27.78 -7.94
N GLU A 184 -7.37 28.38 -7.44
CA GLU A 184 -7.87 28.15 -6.08
C GLU A 184 -8.40 26.73 -5.89
N GLU A 185 -9.00 26.13 -6.93
CA GLU A 185 -9.54 24.78 -6.84
C GLU A 185 -8.40 23.75 -6.76
N ARG A 186 -7.40 23.88 -7.64
CA ARG A 186 -6.17 23.07 -7.60
C ARG A 186 -5.46 23.18 -6.25
N SER A 187 -5.35 24.40 -5.72
CA SER A 187 -4.72 24.64 -4.41
C SER A 187 -5.50 24.00 -3.25
N ARG A 188 -6.84 24.01 -3.30
CA ARG A 188 -7.67 23.33 -2.29
C ARG A 188 -7.54 21.82 -2.38
N MET A 189 -7.54 21.24 -3.58
CA MET A 189 -7.33 19.80 -3.76
C MET A 189 -5.96 19.37 -3.21
N ALA A 190 -4.89 20.09 -3.52
CA ALA A 190 -3.56 19.79 -3.00
C ALA A 190 -3.45 19.93 -1.47
N ALA A 191 -4.05 20.98 -0.90
CA ALA A 191 -4.14 21.15 0.55
C ALA A 191 -4.93 20.01 1.22
N GLY A 192 -6.04 19.59 0.60
CA GLY A 192 -6.84 18.45 1.02
C GLY A 192 -6.10 17.13 0.94
N ALA A 193 -5.40 16.89 -0.16
CA ALA A 193 -4.58 15.70 -0.39
C ALA A 193 -3.49 15.58 0.68
N LEU A 194 -2.83 16.68 1.04
CA LEU A 194 -1.83 16.68 2.12
C LEU A 194 -2.44 16.30 3.47
N VAL A 195 -3.66 16.73 3.77
CA VAL A 195 -4.37 16.33 5.00
C VAL A 195 -4.80 14.86 4.93
N HIS A 196 -5.25 14.39 3.76
CA HIS A 196 -5.62 12.99 3.56
C HIS A 196 -4.42 12.05 3.73
N ALA A 197 -3.28 12.41 3.12
CA ALA A 197 -2.02 11.67 3.20
C ALA A 197 -1.52 11.48 4.64
N VAL A 198 -1.80 12.43 5.54
CA VAL A 198 -1.50 12.25 6.98
C VAL A 198 -2.20 11.02 7.55
N HIS A 199 -3.45 10.75 7.17
CA HIS A 199 -4.16 9.56 7.64
C HIS A 199 -3.55 8.29 7.03
N VAL A 200 -3.36 8.28 5.70
CA VAL A 200 -2.84 7.12 4.97
C VAL A 200 -1.46 6.73 5.50
N VAL A 201 -0.49 7.64 5.47
CA VAL A 201 0.87 7.37 5.96
C VAL A 201 0.89 6.97 7.44
N THR A 202 -0.02 7.49 8.27
CA THR A 202 -0.09 7.08 9.67
C THR A 202 -0.53 5.62 9.81
N ASP A 203 -1.57 5.21 9.08
CA ASP A 203 -2.08 3.85 9.09
C ASP A 203 -1.05 2.87 8.51
N GLU A 204 -0.41 3.24 7.39
CA GLU A 204 0.63 2.44 6.76
C GLU A 204 1.87 2.26 7.64
N LEU A 205 2.30 3.31 8.35
CA LEU A 205 3.37 3.19 9.33
C LEU A 205 3.01 2.23 10.49
N PHE A 206 1.73 2.11 10.87
CA PHE A 206 1.30 1.09 11.84
C PHE A 206 1.36 -0.32 11.24
N TYR A 207 0.96 -0.50 9.98
CA TYR A 207 1.09 -1.79 9.29
C TYR A 207 2.55 -2.22 9.17
N ASP A 208 3.42 -1.31 8.72
CA ASP A 208 4.86 -1.56 8.60
C ASP A 208 5.51 -1.87 9.96
N GLU A 209 5.14 -1.13 11.01
CA GLU A 209 5.65 -1.38 12.37
C GLU A 209 5.26 -2.76 12.90
N LEU A 210 4.02 -3.18 12.65
CA LEU A 210 3.52 -4.48 13.06
C LEU A 210 4.24 -5.58 12.28
N ALA A 211 4.39 -5.43 10.96
CA ALA A 211 5.11 -6.37 10.11
C ALA A 211 6.56 -6.55 10.58
N LEU A 212 7.30 -5.46 10.83
CA LEU A 212 8.67 -5.53 11.34
C LEU A 212 8.74 -6.14 12.74
N THR A 213 7.76 -5.87 13.61
CA THR A 213 7.71 -6.43 14.97
C THR A 213 7.48 -7.93 14.96
N ILE A 214 6.55 -8.41 14.13
CA ILE A 214 6.23 -9.85 14.02
C ILE A 214 7.43 -10.63 13.49
N ASN A 215 8.12 -10.06 12.49
CA ASN A 215 9.22 -10.73 11.82
C ASN A 215 10.59 -10.52 12.49
N ASP A 216 10.68 -9.67 13.53
CA ASP A 216 11.95 -9.25 14.15
C ASP A 216 13.01 -8.86 13.11
N ALA A 217 12.56 -8.07 12.12
CA ALA A 217 13.30 -7.76 10.91
C ALA A 217 13.56 -6.25 10.78
N THR A 218 14.48 -5.92 9.88
CA THR A 218 14.65 -4.57 9.34
C THR A 218 14.01 -4.43 7.97
N VAL A 219 13.85 -3.20 7.47
CA VAL A 219 13.36 -2.94 6.11
C VAL A 219 14.20 -3.64 5.05
N SER A 220 15.52 -3.77 5.25
CA SER A 220 16.38 -4.49 4.28
C SER A 220 16.14 -6.00 4.21
N GLU A 221 15.43 -6.56 5.19
CA GLU A 221 15.15 -8.01 5.31
C GLU A 221 13.68 -8.34 5.04
N ALA A 222 12.80 -7.36 5.15
CA ALA A 222 11.36 -7.48 4.90
C ALA A 222 11.02 -7.19 3.42
N VAL A 223 9.85 -7.65 3.00
CA VAL A 223 9.31 -7.43 1.64
C VAL A 223 7.87 -6.97 1.76
N GLY A 224 7.45 -6.03 0.90
CA GLY A 224 6.06 -5.59 0.83
C GLY A 224 5.69 -4.65 1.97
N LEU A 225 6.64 -3.83 2.42
CA LEU A 225 6.34 -2.70 3.29
C LEU A 225 5.79 -1.56 2.44
N LEU A 226 5.02 -0.68 3.07
CA LEU A 226 4.27 0.36 2.38
C LEU A 226 5.11 1.64 2.32
N VAL A 227 5.30 2.29 3.46
CA VAL A 227 5.92 3.63 3.53
C VAL A 227 7.41 3.54 3.81
N LEU A 228 7.86 2.53 4.56
CA LEU A 228 9.26 2.44 4.97
C LEU A 228 10.21 2.14 3.81
N GLU A 229 9.73 1.58 2.70
CA GLU A 229 10.50 1.37 1.47
C GLU A 229 10.80 2.69 0.74
N GLU A 230 10.01 3.73 0.97
CA GLU A 230 10.18 5.07 0.40
C GLU A 230 11.21 5.93 1.16
N LEU A 231 11.73 5.44 2.29
CA LEU A 231 12.79 6.12 3.03
C LEU A 231 14.16 5.94 2.35
N PRO A 232 15.17 6.79 2.66
CA PRO A 232 16.49 6.69 2.05
C PRO A 232 17.08 5.28 2.17
N SER A 233 17.39 4.65 1.04
CA SER A 233 17.82 3.25 0.97
C SER A 233 19.14 2.99 1.72
N CYS A 234 20.00 4.01 1.81
CA CYS A 234 21.31 3.94 2.45
C CYS A 234 21.27 3.47 3.93
N TYR A 235 20.14 3.62 4.62
CA TYR A 235 19.95 3.15 6.01
C TYR A 235 18.85 2.10 6.20
N GLN A 236 18.33 1.45 5.15
CA GLN A 236 17.27 0.42 5.28
C GLN A 236 17.57 -0.69 6.31
N HIS A 237 18.85 -1.08 6.42
CA HIS A 237 19.35 -2.02 7.42
C HIS A 237 19.28 -1.54 8.88
N ARG A 238 18.79 -0.32 9.13
CA ARG A 238 18.61 0.29 10.45
C ARG A 238 17.16 0.60 10.77
N TYR A 239 16.27 0.47 9.80
CA TYR A 239 14.85 0.71 9.97
C TYR A 239 14.21 -0.55 10.54
N ASP A 240 14.15 -0.63 11.87
CA ASP A 240 13.47 -1.69 12.62
C ASP A 240 12.14 -1.16 13.21
N ALA A 241 11.37 -2.03 13.86
CA ALA A 241 10.12 -1.62 14.51
C ALA A 241 10.28 -0.48 15.53
N ARG A 242 11.44 -0.35 16.20
CA ARG A 242 11.70 0.76 17.13
C ARG A 242 11.90 2.07 16.38
N PHE A 243 12.63 2.04 15.27
CA PHE A 243 12.75 3.17 14.36
C PHE A 243 11.37 3.62 13.86
N THR A 244 10.52 2.69 13.41
CA THR A 244 9.17 3.01 12.91
C THR A 244 8.30 3.69 13.96
N ARG A 245 8.33 3.21 15.21
CA ARG A 245 7.64 3.89 16.34
C ARG A 245 8.19 5.30 16.60
N GLY A 246 9.50 5.50 16.42
CA GLY A 246 10.11 6.82 16.47
C GLY A 246 9.60 7.73 15.35
N LEU A 247 9.53 7.21 14.12
CA LEU A 247 9.04 7.92 12.96
C LEU A 247 7.55 8.27 13.09
N LEU A 248 6.71 7.37 13.60
CA LEU A 248 5.30 7.62 13.94
C LEU A 248 5.11 8.81 14.89
N LEU A 249 6.00 8.97 15.88
CA LEU A 249 5.94 10.13 16.78
C LEU A 249 6.39 11.42 16.09
N ALA A 250 7.36 11.34 15.19
CA ALA A 250 7.81 12.47 14.38
C ALA A 250 6.72 12.90 13.38
N SER A 251 6.07 11.94 12.71
CA SER A 251 4.97 12.19 11.77
C SER A 251 3.77 12.81 12.47
N ALA A 252 3.41 12.35 13.68
CA ALA A 252 2.37 12.97 14.49
C ALA A 252 2.68 14.44 14.87
N ALA A 253 3.94 14.77 15.12
CA ALA A 253 4.35 16.15 15.40
C ALA A 253 4.17 17.06 14.17
N VAL A 254 4.54 16.56 12.98
CA VAL A 254 4.34 17.28 11.71
C VAL A 254 2.86 17.42 11.39
N ALA A 255 2.07 16.35 11.55
CA ALA A 255 0.62 16.37 11.36
C ALA A 255 -0.05 17.43 12.26
N SER A 256 0.37 17.51 13.54
CA SER A 256 -0.09 18.58 14.44
C SER A 256 0.25 19.96 13.88
N ALA A 257 1.51 20.17 13.49
CA ALA A 257 1.98 21.45 12.95
C ALA A 257 1.21 21.89 11.69
N LEU A 258 0.86 20.97 10.79
CA LEU A 258 0.04 21.25 9.59
C LEU A 258 -1.36 21.79 9.95
N THR A 259 -1.92 21.33 11.07
CA THR A 259 -3.23 21.77 11.56
C THR A 259 -3.17 22.97 12.49
N GLU A 260 -2.00 23.48 12.86
CA GLU A 260 -1.88 24.68 13.71
C GLU A 260 -2.05 25.96 12.89
N SER A 261 -2.46 27.06 13.52
CA SER A 261 -2.65 28.35 12.83
C SER A 261 -1.34 29.06 12.47
N ILE A 262 -0.21 28.57 12.99
CA ILE A 262 1.12 29.11 12.75
C ILE A 262 2.00 27.92 12.39
N TRP A 263 2.55 27.93 11.18
CA TRP A 263 3.48 26.89 10.76
C TRP A 263 4.72 26.84 11.66
N THR A 264 5.00 25.63 12.14
CA THR A 264 6.27 25.31 12.79
C THR A 264 7.02 24.33 11.88
N PRO A 265 8.15 24.72 11.28
CA PRO A 265 8.92 23.85 10.40
C PRO A 265 9.43 22.59 11.13
N PRO A 266 9.70 21.49 10.40
CA PRO A 266 10.38 20.31 10.93
C PRO A 266 11.68 20.67 11.66
N ARG A 267 11.86 20.12 12.85
CA ARG A 267 12.99 20.39 13.76
C ARG A 267 14.02 19.26 13.77
N THR A 268 13.66 18.11 13.21
CA THR A 268 14.48 16.90 13.16
C THR A 268 14.45 16.33 11.73
N VAL A 269 15.43 15.53 11.35
CA VAL A 269 15.43 14.88 10.02
C VAL A 269 14.24 13.93 9.89
N ALA A 270 13.85 13.25 10.97
CA ALA A 270 12.67 12.38 10.98
C ALA A 270 11.36 13.16 10.73
N GLU A 271 11.21 14.36 11.31
CA GLU A 271 10.07 15.23 11.01
C GLU A 271 10.10 15.70 9.54
N THR A 272 11.29 15.98 8.98
CA THR A 272 11.42 16.35 7.56
C THR A 272 11.06 15.19 6.64
N LEU A 273 11.54 13.98 6.92
CA LEU A 273 11.21 12.77 6.16
C LEU A 273 9.71 12.46 6.25
N ALA A 274 9.09 12.60 7.43
CA ALA A 274 7.65 12.41 7.57
C ALA A 274 6.84 13.41 6.72
N LEU A 275 7.26 14.68 6.66
CA LEU A 275 6.63 15.66 5.78
C LEU A 275 6.78 15.27 4.30
N ARG A 276 7.96 14.74 3.91
CA ARG A 276 8.20 14.25 2.55
C ARG A 276 7.27 13.09 2.20
N LEU A 277 7.12 12.10 3.08
CA LEU A 277 6.19 10.99 2.90
C LEU A 277 4.74 11.48 2.72
N PHE A 278 4.29 12.45 3.53
CA PHE A 278 2.96 13.05 3.35
C PHE A 278 2.80 13.76 1.99
N ILE A 279 3.87 14.37 1.48
CA ILE A 279 3.84 15.04 0.17
C ILE A 279 3.78 14.00 -0.96
N ASP A 280 4.61 12.96 -0.91
CA ASP A 280 4.64 11.93 -1.95
C ASP A 280 3.31 11.15 -1.99
N GLU A 281 2.76 10.79 -0.82
CA GLU A 281 1.45 10.16 -0.74
C GLU A 281 0.32 11.08 -1.24
N ALA A 282 0.36 12.38 -0.91
CA ALA A 282 -0.62 13.33 -1.42
C ALA A 282 -0.59 13.44 -2.95
N ARG A 283 0.59 13.31 -3.57
CA ARG A 283 0.75 13.29 -5.02
C ARG A 283 0.21 12.00 -5.63
N MET A 284 0.50 10.87 -5.00
CA MET A 284 -0.05 9.55 -5.36
C MET A 284 -1.58 9.57 -5.37
N VAL A 285 -2.22 10.08 -4.31
CA VAL A 285 -3.69 10.20 -4.23
C VAL A 285 -4.27 11.08 -5.35
N LEU A 286 -3.61 12.20 -5.67
CA LEU A 286 -4.08 13.10 -6.74
C LEU A 286 -3.95 12.48 -8.13
N GLU A 287 -2.89 11.71 -8.38
CA GLU A 287 -2.67 10.95 -9.61
C GLU A 287 -3.70 9.82 -9.74
N ALA A 288 -3.83 9.00 -8.69
CA ALA A 288 -4.72 7.84 -8.67
C ALA A 288 -6.21 8.21 -8.81
N ALA A 289 -6.60 9.39 -8.31
CA ALA A 289 -7.94 9.93 -8.48
C ALA A 289 -8.14 10.72 -9.79
N GLU A 290 -7.15 10.72 -10.68
CA GLU A 290 -7.12 11.47 -11.95
C GLU A 290 -7.39 12.97 -11.81
N LEU A 291 -7.09 13.55 -10.63
CA LEU A 291 -7.33 14.96 -10.32
C LEU A 291 -6.17 15.85 -10.75
N MET A 292 -4.96 15.30 -10.76
CA MET A 292 -3.75 16.02 -11.16
C MET A 292 -2.67 15.04 -11.59
N SER A 293 -2.00 15.33 -12.71
CA SER A 293 -0.88 14.50 -13.12
C SER A 293 0.31 14.58 -12.14
N TRP A 294 1.16 13.57 -12.13
CA TRP A 294 2.36 13.50 -11.30
C TRP A 294 3.31 14.67 -11.54
N GLU A 295 3.43 15.09 -12.82
CA GLU A 295 4.22 16.26 -13.24
C GLU A 295 3.60 17.58 -12.76
N ASP A 296 2.27 17.72 -12.87
CA ASP A 296 1.56 18.93 -12.43
C ASP A 296 1.61 19.08 -10.90
N SER A 297 1.49 17.97 -10.17
CA SER A 297 1.55 17.94 -8.71
C SER A 297 2.94 18.26 -8.19
N GLU A 298 4.00 17.87 -8.90
CA GLU A 298 5.39 18.21 -8.53
C GLU A 298 5.58 19.71 -8.39
N ALA A 299 5.09 20.49 -9.36
CA ALA A 299 5.20 21.95 -9.33
C ALA A 299 4.44 22.56 -8.14
N VAL A 300 3.27 22.01 -7.80
CA VAL A 300 2.42 22.45 -6.69
C VAL A 300 3.10 22.20 -5.35
N PHE A 301 3.64 21.01 -5.13
CA PHE A 301 4.27 20.67 -3.85
C PHE A 301 5.70 21.22 -3.72
N THR A 302 6.42 21.44 -4.84
CA THR A 302 7.70 22.17 -4.83
C THR A 302 7.54 23.59 -4.31
N ALA A 303 6.36 24.21 -4.48
CA ALA A 303 6.07 25.53 -3.93
C ALA A 303 6.08 25.55 -2.38
N LEU A 304 5.99 24.39 -1.71
CA LEU A 304 6.17 24.25 -0.27
C LEU A 304 7.64 24.28 0.18
N GLY A 305 8.61 24.22 -0.75
CA GLY A 305 10.04 24.21 -0.47
C GLY A 305 10.52 25.29 0.51
N PRO A 306 10.02 26.54 0.50
CA PRO A 306 10.39 27.56 1.49
C PRO A 306 9.97 27.24 2.94
N PHE A 307 9.05 26.29 3.14
CA PHE A 307 8.50 25.90 4.44
C PHE A 307 9.15 24.63 5.01
N ALA A 308 9.97 23.94 4.22
CA ALA A 308 10.68 22.72 4.59
C ALA A 308 12.18 22.84 4.35
N ASP A 309 12.97 22.03 5.04
CA ASP A 309 14.40 21.92 4.80
C ASP A 309 14.67 20.78 3.81
N ASN A 310 15.40 21.05 2.73
CA ASN A 310 15.68 20.10 1.66
C ASN A 310 17.04 19.41 1.78
N GLU A 311 17.79 19.61 2.88
CA GLU A 311 19.09 18.94 3.04
C GLU A 311 18.97 17.41 3.10
N HIS A 312 17.83 16.90 3.54
CA HIS A 312 17.52 15.48 3.61
C HIS A 312 17.50 14.80 2.22
N GLU A 313 17.25 15.53 1.13
CA GLU A 313 17.23 15.00 -0.24
C GLU A 313 18.55 14.30 -0.60
N SER A 314 19.68 14.82 -0.10
CA SER A 314 20.99 14.19 -0.35
C SER A 314 21.15 12.78 0.23
N LEU A 315 20.25 12.34 1.11
CA LEU A 315 20.21 10.96 1.60
C LEU A 315 19.71 9.98 0.53
N TYR A 316 18.82 10.44 -0.37
CA TYR A 316 18.27 9.67 -1.48
C TYR A 316 19.23 9.54 -2.66
N GLU A 317 20.22 10.43 -2.75
CA GLU A 317 21.28 10.38 -3.77
C GLU A 317 22.33 9.28 -3.48
N ILE A 318 22.30 8.67 -2.30
CA ILE A 318 23.24 7.62 -1.88
C ILE A 318 22.67 6.26 -2.29
N ASP A 319 23.26 5.66 -3.31
CA ASP A 319 22.80 4.42 -3.95
C ASP A 319 23.42 3.13 -3.37
N PHE A 320 24.12 3.23 -2.24
CA PHE A 320 24.74 2.09 -1.55
C PHE A 320 24.44 2.10 -0.04
N PRO A 321 24.39 0.92 0.61
CA PRO A 321 24.09 0.83 2.03
C PRO A 321 25.27 1.34 2.86
N LEU A 322 25.00 2.22 3.83
CA LEU A 322 25.98 2.75 4.78
C LEU A 322 26.20 1.78 5.96
N THR A 323 26.62 0.56 5.63
CA THR A 323 26.91 -0.51 6.60
C THR A 323 28.33 -1.02 6.44
N THR A 324 28.99 -1.30 7.56
CA THR A 324 30.30 -1.98 7.57
C THR A 324 30.16 -3.50 7.65
N LYS A 325 28.93 -4.03 7.74
CA LYS A 325 28.66 -5.47 7.76
C LYS A 325 28.35 -5.94 6.34
N SER A 326 29.05 -6.99 5.90
CA SER A 326 29.03 -7.57 4.55
C SER A 326 29.82 -6.77 3.49
N LEU A 327 31.14 -6.82 3.60
CA LEU A 327 32.08 -6.31 2.58
C LEU A 327 32.51 -7.41 1.58
N GLU A 328 31.90 -8.59 1.61
CA GLU A 328 32.27 -9.68 0.69
C GLU A 328 31.64 -9.51 -0.71
N GLU A 329 30.56 -8.72 -0.82
CA GLU A 329 29.82 -8.50 -2.08
C GLU A 329 29.59 -7.01 -2.45
N SER A 330 29.99 -6.06 -1.59
CA SER A 330 29.84 -4.63 -1.90
C SER A 330 30.99 -4.11 -2.76
N GLU A 331 30.67 -3.49 -3.90
CA GLU A 331 31.65 -2.83 -4.77
C GLU A 331 32.24 -1.55 -4.14
N VAL A 332 31.67 -1.07 -3.02
CA VAL A 332 32.04 0.19 -2.39
C VAL A 332 33.11 -0.01 -1.31
N SER A 333 34.17 0.80 -1.38
CA SER A 333 35.26 0.75 -0.39
C SER A 333 34.79 1.17 1.01
N PRO A 334 35.22 0.50 2.09
CA PRO A 334 34.92 0.91 3.47
C PRO A 334 35.31 2.36 3.78
N LEU A 335 36.42 2.83 3.19
CA LEU A 335 36.88 4.21 3.35
C LEU A 335 35.88 5.22 2.77
N ARG A 336 35.20 4.87 1.67
CA ARG A 336 34.18 5.72 1.06
C ARG A 336 32.92 5.77 1.92
N ILE A 337 32.53 4.64 2.51
CA ILE A 337 31.41 4.58 3.47
C ILE A 337 31.71 5.49 4.68
N GLU A 338 32.90 5.39 5.28
CA GLU A 338 33.32 6.24 6.40
C GLU A 338 33.38 7.73 6.04
N GLU A 339 33.83 8.07 4.84
CA GLU A 339 33.87 9.44 4.34
C GLU A 339 32.45 10.03 4.24
N VAL A 340 31.54 9.33 3.57
CA VAL A 340 30.14 9.77 3.40
C VAL A 340 29.42 9.86 4.76
N GLU A 341 29.59 8.87 5.63
CA GLU A 341 29.11 8.92 7.02
C GLU A 341 29.64 10.12 7.80
N GLY A 342 30.94 10.43 7.62
CA GLY A 342 31.57 11.62 8.19
C GLY A 342 30.92 12.91 7.71
N GLU A 343 30.72 13.04 6.39
CA GLU A 343 30.07 14.19 5.77
C GLU A 343 28.63 14.37 6.27
N LEU A 344 27.82 13.31 6.24
CA LEU A 344 26.44 13.34 6.75
C LEU A 344 26.40 13.78 8.22
N ARG A 345 27.30 13.26 9.05
CA ARG A 345 27.36 13.61 10.48
C ARG A 345 27.68 15.08 10.72
N THR A 346 28.54 15.69 9.89
CA THR A 346 28.84 17.12 10.00
C THR A 346 27.64 18.01 9.67
N ARG A 347 26.76 17.52 8.79
CA ARG A 347 25.51 18.18 8.38
C ARG A 347 24.33 17.87 9.30
N GLY A 348 24.46 16.93 10.23
CA GLY A 348 23.37 16.51 11.11
C GLY A 348 22.42 15.48 10.47
N LEU A 349 22.86 14.82 9.40
CA LEU A 349 22.07 13.87 8.60
C LEU A 349 22.45 12.40 8.85
N ALA A 350 23.42 12.13 9.74
CA ALA A 350 23.73 10.75 10.10
C ALA A 350 22.56 10.12 10.85
N PHE A 351 22.36 8.82 10.68
CA PHE A 351 21.18 8.11 11.20
C PHE A 351 20.95 8.31 12.70
N ASP A 352 22.01 8.33 13.51
CA ASP A 352 21.92 8.54 14.98
C ASP A 352 21.46 9.95 15.38
N GLN A 353 21.40 10.88 14.43
CA GLN A 353 20.99 12.27 14.61
C GLN A 353 19.56 12.54 14.15
N TRP A 354 18.88 11.58 13.50
CA TRP A 354 17.61 11.86 12.81
C TRP A 354 16.48 12.34 13.71
N PHE A 355 16.46 11.91 14.96
CA PHE A 355 15.48 12.32 15.96
C PHE A 355 15.97 13.44 16.88
N GLN A 356 17.19 13.94 16.67
CA GLN A 356 17.75 15.04 17.45
C GLN A 356 17.31 16.38 16.87
N GLN A 357 17.04 17.36 17.73
CA GLN A 357 16.78 18.73 17.30
C GLN A 357 18.00 19.30 16.56
N ARG A 358 17.79 19.85 15.37
CA ARG A 358 18.84 20.52 14.60
C ARG A 358 19.30 21.78 15.33
N ARG A 359 20.61 22.04 15.30
CA ARG A 359 21.30 23.07 16.12
C ARG A 359 20.77 24.51 15.96
N ASP A 360 20.05 24.82 14.89
CA ASP A 360 19.50 26.15 14.63
C ASP A 360 18.11 26.37 15.26
N ALA A 361 17.46 25.33 15.82
CA ALA A 361 16.26 25.49 16.63
C ALA A 361 16.66 26.02 18.01
N ALA A 362 16.53 27.35 18.22
CA ALA A 362 17.01 28.10 19.39
C ALA A 362 16.43 27.69 20.77
N THR A 363 15.70 26.58 20.87
CA THR A 363 15.10 26.06 22.10
C THR A 363 15.37 24.58 22.21
N THR A 364 16.25 24.20 23.13
CA THR A 364 16.61 22.81 23.48
C THR A 364 15.53 22.08 24.30
N GLU A 365 14.30 22.60 24.32
CA GLU A 365 13.20 22.06 25.13
C GLU A 365 12.28 21.19 24.26
N GLY A 366 11.86 20.03 24.80
CA GLY A 366 10.74 19.25 24.24
C GLY A 366 11.08 18.05 23.34
N ILE A 367 12.16 17.30 23.58
CA ILE A 367 12.34 15.98 22.93
C ILE A 367 11.50 14.94 23.65
N HIS A 368 10.64 14.23 22.91
CA HIS A 368 9.82 13.14 23.43
C HIS A 368 10.72 12.02 24.01
N PRO A 369 10.45 11.47 25.21
CA PRO A 369 11.34 10.49 25.86
C PRO A 369 11.60 9.22 25.04
N TYR A 370 10.68 8.87 24.13
CA TYR A 370 10.82 7.72 23.22
C TYR A 370 11.87 7.96 22.12
N LEU A 371 12.18 9.21 21.79
CA LEU A 371 13.10 9.63 20.74
C LEU A 371 14.55 9.79 21.24
N ARG A 372 14.86 9.27 22.44
CA ARG A 372 16.18 9.33 23.08
C ARG A 372 17.00 8.06 22.89
#